data_AF-A0AA92NRR2-F1
#
_entry.id   AF-A0AA92NRR2-F1
#
_cell.length_a   1.000
_cell.length_b   1.000
_cell.length_c   1.000
_cell.angle_alpha   90.00
_cell.angle_beta   90.00
_cell.angle_gamma   90.00
#
_symmetry.space_group_name_H-M   'P 1'
#
loop_
_entity.id
_entity.type
_entity.pdbx_description
1 polymer ?
#
loop_
_entity_poly.entity_id
_entity_poly.type
_entity_poly.pdbx_seq_one_letter_code
_entity_poly.pdbx_strand_id
1 'polypeptide(L)'
;MHVAAKICVPKWKFIGKENGLYSFWEISNIRIYEVNESSHELYFVEMDGKATVKKSGLEYSQSYVSKLRVFNGEIVSWREYFNPLEL
;
A
#
# COMPACT_ATOMS: atom_id res chain seq x y z
N MET A 1 18.28 8.68 14.40
CA MET A 1 17.52 7.42 14.62
C MET A 1 16.21 7.57 13.86
N HIS A 2 16.14 7.18 12.59
CA HIS A 2 15.63 5.88 12.14
C HIS A 2 14.17 5.57 12.54
N VAL A 3 13.21 6.39 12.06
CA VAL A 3 11.76 6.04 12.10
C VAL A 3 11.30 5.36 10.79
N ALA A 4 12.14 5.34 9.75
CA ALA A 4 11.87 4.60 8.51
C ALA A 4 11.84 3.06 8.68
N ALA A 5 12.26 2.53 9.85
CA ALA A 5 12.52 1.11 10.07
C ALA A 5 11.41 0.33 10.79
N LYS A 6 10.23 0.92 11.06
CA LYS A 6 9.17 0.22 11.82
C LYS A 6 7.74 0.33 11.29
N ILE A 7 7.55 0.74 10.03
CA ILE A 7 6.35 0.29 9.31
C ILE A 7 6.66 -1.13 8.84
N CYS A 8 6.55 -2.08 9.77
CA CYS A 8 6.64 -3.49 9.45
C CYS A 8 5.51 -3.77 8.43
N VAL A 9 5.90 -4.28 7.27
CA VAL A 9 5.04 -4.53 6.10
C VAL A 9 4.18 -5.83 6.19
N PRO A 10 4.18 -6.69 7.26
CA PRO A 10 3.71 -8.06 7.06
C PRO A 10 2.17 -8.20 7.00
N LYS A 11 1.39 -7.17 7.31
CA LYS A 11 -0.09 -7.25 7.30
C LYS A 11 -0.77 -6.11 6.58
N TRP A 12 -0.28 -5.83 5.38
CA TRP A 12 -0.97 -4.92 4.48
C TRP A 12 -2.13 -5.68 3.83
N LYS A 13 -3.38 -5.41 4.25
CA LYS A 13 -4.61 -5.89 3.60
C LYS A 13 -4.84 -5.12 2.29
N PHE A 14 -3.92 -5.31 1.35
CA PHE A 14 -4.08 -4.83 -0.01
C PHE A 14 -5.26 -5.57 -0.67
N ILE A 15 -6.06 -4.83 -1.44
CA ILE A 15 -7.21 -5.40 -2.14
C ILE A 15 -6.76 -6.60 -2.99
N GLY A 16 -7.42 -7.74 -2.82
CA GLY A 16 -7.20 -8.93 -3.65
C GLY A 16 -6.08 -9.89 -3.22
N LYS A 17 -5.15 -9.49 -2.35
CA LYS A 17 -4.07 -10.38 -1.87
C LYS A 17 -4.59 -11.53 -1.00
N GLU A 18 -5.44 -11.24 -0.01
CA GLU A 18 -5.96 -12.25 0.92
C GLU A 18 -7.02 -13.17 0.30
N ASN A 19 -7.64 -12.76 -0.82
CA ASN A 19 -8.72 -13.49 -1.47
C ASN A 19 -8.24 -14.37 -2.64
N GLY A 20 -6.92 -14.45 -2.89
CA GLY A 20 -6.35 -15.24 -3.97
C GLY A 20 -6.70 -14.72 -5.38
N LEU A 21 -6.95 -13.41 -5.51
CA LEU A 21 -7.32 -12.77 -6.78
C LEU A 21 -6.16 -12.80 -7.78
N TYR A 22 -4.93 -12.72 -7.28
CA TYR A 22 -3.72 -12.66 -8.08
C TYR A 22 -2.85 -13.90 -7.90
N SER A 23 -2.28 -14.42 -8.99
CA SER A 23 -1.27 -15.48 -8.96
C SER A 23 0.12 -14.95 -8.65
N PHE A 24 0.36 -13.68 -8.96
CA PHE A 24 1.57 -12.93 -8.68
C PHE A 24 1.18 -11.50 -8.31
N TRP A 25 1.90 -10.88 -7.37
CA TRP A 25 1.77 -9.46 -7.07
C TRP A 25 3.10 -8.91 -6.55
N GLU A 26 3.37 -7.65 -6.85
CA GLU A 26 4.55 -6.90 -6.43
C GLU A 26 4.16 -5.45 -6.17
N ILE A 27 4.73 -4.86 -5.11
CA ILE A 27 4.69 -3.42 -4.86
C ILE A 27 6.11 -2.89 -4.94
N SER A 28 6.30 -1.80 -5.66
CA SER A 28 7.60 -1.17 -5.90
C SER A 28 7.50 0.35 -5.79
N ASN A 29 8.65 1.04 -5.90
CA ASN A 29 8.73 2.50 -5.91
C ASN A 29 8.06 3.20 -4.72
N ILE A 30 8.14 2.58 -3.54
CA ILE A 30 7.49 3.07 -2.31
C ILE A 30 8.16 4.35 -1.84
N ARG A 31 7.38 5.43 -1.71
CA ARG A 31 7.80 6.69 -1.10
C ARG A 31 6.85 7.05 0.03
N ILE A 32 7.38 7.39 1.19
CA ILE A 32 6.61 7.65 2.41
C ILE A 32 6.82 9.12 2.80
N TYR A 33 5.72 9.83 2.98
CA TYR A 33 5.69 11.24 3.36
C TYR A 33 4.95 11.37 4.68
N GLU A 34 5.64 11.84 5.70
CA GLU A 34 5.04 12.10 7.00
C GLU A 34 4.38 13.49 7.01
N VAL A 35 3.16 13.60 7.53
CA VAL A 35 2.39 14.85 7.52
C VAL A 35 2.65 15.68 8.79
N ASN A 36 3.01 15.03 9.90
CA ASN A 36 3.30 15.71 11.17
C ASN A 36 4.38 14.97 11.96
N GLU A 37 5.60 15.51 11.90
CA GLU A 37 6.80 14.98 12.60
C GLU A 37 6.63 14.87 14.12
N SER A 38 5.74 15.65 14.73
CA SER A 38 5.58 15.63 16.19
C SER A 38 4.71 14.48 16.68
N SER A 39 3.76 14.02 15.86
CA SER A 39 2.82 12.95 16.24
C SER A 39 3.17 11.61 15.60
N HIS A 40 3.85 11.58 14.45
CA HIS A 40 4.14 10.34 13.73
C HIS A 40 2.89 9.48 13.46
N GLU A 41 1.71 10.12 13.36
CA GLU A 41 0.41 9.42 13.24
C GLU A 41 -0.19 9.43 11.82
N LEU A 42 0.29 10.28 10.91
CA LEU A 42 -0.32 10.43 9.59
C LEU A 42 0.74 10.44 8.49
N TYR A 43 0.54 9.56 7.51
CA TYR A 43 1.46 9.38 6.38
C TYR A 43 0.69 9.35 5.06
N PHE A 44 1.31 9.89 4.03
CA PHE A 44 0.99 9.58 2.64
C PHE A 44 2.03 8.63 2.07
N VAL A 45 1.60 7.65 1.28
CA VAL A 45 2.48 6.69 0.63
C VAL A 45 2.16 6.65 -0.86
N GLU A 46 3.15 6.90 -1.69
CA GLU A 46 3.11 6.64 -3.13
C GLU A 46 3.75 5.30 -3.42
N MET A 47 3.15 4.50 -4.29
CA MET A 47 3.67 3.18 -4.68
C MET A 47 3.10 2.71 -6.01
N ASP A 48 3.82 1.83 -6.69
CA ASP A 48 3.36 1.15 -7.90
C ASP A 48 3.06 -0.31 -7.60
N GLY A 49 1.90 -0.80 -8.04
CA GLY A 49 1.49 -2.20 -7.95
C GLY A 49 1.48 -2.87 -9.31
N LYS A 50 2.00 -4.10 -9.37
CA LYS A 50 1.89 -5.00 -10.52
C LYS A 50 1.37 -6.34 -10.06
N ALA A 51 0.49 -6.95 -10.84
CA ALA A 51 -0.06 -8.26 -10.52
C ALA A 51 -0.52 -9.01 -11.77
N THR A 52 -0.63 -10.33 -11.66
CA THR A 52 -1.28 -11.18 -12.66
C THR A 52 -2.59 -11.69 -12.09
N VAL A 53 -3.72 -11.39 -12.74
CA VAL A 53 -5.05 -11.84 -12.30
C VAL A 53 -5.16 -13.35 -12.48
N LYS A 54 -5.39 -14.09 -11.40
CA LYS A 54 -5.34 -15.57 -11.39
C LYS A 54 -6.32 -16.21 -12.36
N LYS A 55 -7.51 -15.62 -12.51
CA LYS A 55 -8.59 -16.19 -13.35
C LYS A 55 -8.36 -15.98 -14.84
N SER A 56 -7.84 -14.82 -15.24
CA SER A 56 -7.73 -14.42 -16.64
C SER A 56 -6.30 -14.45 -17.19
N GLY A 57 -5.29 -14.46 -16.31
CA GLY A 57 -3.89 -14.28 -16.69
C GLY A 57 -3.55 -12.87 -17.16
N LEU A 58 -4.48 -11.91 -17.03
CA LEU A 58 -4.24 -10.53 -17.44
C LEU A 58 -3.31 -9.84 -16.45
N GLU A 59 -2.42 -9.03 -17.00
CA GLU A 59 -1.57 -8.14 -16.23
C GLU A 59 -2.38 -6.94 -15.73
N TYR A 60 -2.21 -6.67 -14.45
CA TYR A 60 -2.75 -5.52 -13.76
C TYR A 60 -1.58 -4.64 -13.31
N SER A 61 -1.60 -3.38 -13.72
CA SER A 61 -0.60 -2.38 -13.35
C SER A 61 -1.34 -1.15 -12.86
N GLN A 62 -0.88 -0.56 -11.75
CA GLN A 62 -1.56 0.55 -11.13
C GLN A 62 -0.59 1.39 -10.29
N SER A 63 -0.78 2.71 -10.27
CA SER A 63 -0.14 3.60 -9.32
C SER A 63 -1.10 4.01 -8.22
N TYR A 64 -0.63 3.99 -6.98
CA TYR A 64 -1.43 4.27 -5.79
C TYR A 64 -0.90 5.46 -5.02
N VAL A 65 -1.83 6.23 -4.46
CA VAL A 65 -1.59 7.09 -3.31
C VAL A 65 -2.40 6.55 -2.14
N SER A 66 -1.75 6.34 -1.00
CA SER A 66 -2.40 5.87 0.22
C SER A 66 -2.31 6.90 1.32
N LYS A 67 -3.40 7.06 2.08
CA LYS A 67 -3.40 7.76 3.37
C LYS A 67 -3.41 6.74 4.48
N LEU A 68 -2.39 6.76 5.32
CA LEU A 68 -2.24 5.87 6.47
C LEU A 68 -2.35 6.67 7.77
N ARG A 69 -3.22 6.23 8.68
CA ARG A 69 -3.20 6.65 10.08
C ARG A 69 -2.55 5.57 10.93
N VAL A 70 -1.56 5.95 11.71
CA VAL A 70 -0.83 5.10 12.63
C VAL A 70 -1.13 5.54 14.06
N PHE A 71 -1.33 4.57 14.95
CA PHE A 71 -1.50 4.80 16.38
C PHE A 71 -0.78 3.69 17.13
N ASN A 72 0.07 4.03 18.10
CA ASN A 72 0.93 3.07 18.82
C ASN A 72 1.77 2.16 17.90
N GLY A 73 2.23 2.69 16.77
CA GLY A 73 3.04 1.94 15.79
C GLY A 73 2.22 0.99 14.89
N GLU A 74 0.90 0.98 15.00
CA GLU A 74 0.01 0.15 14.17
C GLU A 74 -0.80 1.01 13.21
N ILE A 75 -1.01 0.54 11.98
CA ILE A 75 -1.90 1.19 11.02
C ILE A 75 -3.35 0.96 11.48
N VAL A 76 -4.01 2.01 11.93
CA VAL A 76 -5.42 1.99 12.36
C VAL A 76 -6.39 2.44 11.27
N SER A 77 -5.88 3.10 10.21
CA SER A 77 -6.67 3.44 9.02
C SER A 77 -5.79 3.41 7.79
N TRP A 78 -6.28 2.76 6.73
CA TRP A 78 -5.66 2.79 5.41
C TRP A 78 -6.73 3.06 4.36
N ARG A 79 -6.52 4.12 3.58
CA ARG A 79 -7.31 4.39 2.39
C ARG A 79 -6.41 4.52 1.17
N GLU A 80 -6.76 3.79 0.11
CA GLU A 80 -6.07 3.79 -1.18
C GLU A 80 -6.84 4.65 -2.19
N TYR A 81 -6.09 5.34 -3.02
CA TYR A 81 -6.56 6.11 -4.17
C TYR A 81 -5.76 5.66 -5.38
N PHE A 82 -6.46 5.36 -6.46
CA PHE A 82 -5.89 4.83 -7.70
C PHE A 82 -6.81 5.15 -8.88
N ASN A 83 -6.30 4.98 -10.10
CA ASN A 83 -7.07 5.22 -11.32
C ASN A 83 -8.02 4.03 -11.60
N PRO A 84 -9.35 4.20 -11.54
CA PRO A 84 -10.28 3.09 -11.78
C PRO A 84 -10.36 2.65 -13.24
N LEU A 85 -9.78 3.41 -14.19
CA LEU A 85 -9.78 3.06 -15.62
C LEU A 85 -8.74 1.99 -15.98
N GLU A 86 -7.78 1.74 -15.09
CA GLU A 86 -6.72 0.72 -15.26
C GLU A 86 -7.14 -0.64 -14.65
N LEU A 87 -8.44 -0.92 -14.59
CA LEU A 87 -9.05 -2.15 -14.06
C LEU A 87 -9.61 -3.06 -15.16
#